data_AF-A0A662IY23-F1
#
_entry.id   AF-A0A662IY23-F1
#
_cell.length_a   1.000
_cell.length_b   1.000
_cell.length_c   1.000
_cell.angle_alpha   90.00
_cell.angle_beta   90.00
_cell.angle_gamma   90.00
#
_symmetry.space_group_name_H-M   'P 1'
#
loop_
_entity.id
_entity.type
_entity.pdbx_description
1 polymer ?
#
loop_
_entity_poly.entity_id
_entity_poly.type
_entity_poly.pdbx_seq_one_letter_code
_entity_poly.pdbx_strand_id
1 'polypeptide(L)'
;MARWPELMQAVILSLLFTIALLYATLEVPRLIHGILLNHIPDYGFGNWQPARETLNYLRPIGYVSLLAVIGLIVTGFIIKRSGFALLGSVAFHLPTFGHFAFTMFFLAGIGSLRLLWIPLLDISPVILKLGHIALLPYLLIALPASLIMKELMSTIHLSLLEGPAALISLMFMFAGLLIFTLSTATWLYGRFKGHKLIDYWIYKMSRHPQY
;
A
#
# COMPACT_ATOMS: atom_id res chain seq x y z
N MET A 1 -20.13 -11.22 32.26
CA MET A 1 -20.84 -12.09 31.30
C MET A 1 -21.02 -11.33 29.99
N ALA A 2 -20.47 -11.85 28.89
CA ALA A 2 -20.68 -11.25 27.57
C ALA A 2 -22.18 -11.28 27.25
N ARG A 3 -22.76 -10.12 26.92
CA ARG A 3 -24.10 -10.10 26.32
C ARG A 3 -23.88 -10.51 24.87
N TRP A 4 -24.21 -11.75 24.55
CA TRP A 4 -24.16 -12.33 23.20
C TRP A 4 -24.55 -11.39 22.05
N PRO A 5 -25.59 -10.52 22.16
CA PRO A 5 -25.92 -9.56 21.10
C PRO A 5 -24.80 -8.55 20.79
N GLU A 6 -24.08 -8.05 21.79
CA GLU A 6 -23.04 -7.01 21.59
C GLU A 6 -21.80 -7.58 20.90
N LEU A 7 -21.40 -8.80 21.27
CA LEU A 7 -20.29 -9.49 20.61
C LEU A 7 -20.64 -9.81 19.15
N MET A 8 -21.85 -10.30 18.90
CA MET A 8 -22.32 -10.58 17.55
C MET A 8 -22.35 -9.32 16.69
N GLN A 9 -22.86 -8.20 17.23
CA GLN A 9 -22.83 -6.89 16.55
C GLN A 9 -21.39 -6.45 16.23
N ALA A 10 -20.46 -6.59 17.18
CA ALA A 10 -19.06 -6.22 16.96
C ALA A 10 -18.40 -7.06 15.86
N VAL A 11 -18.68 -8.37 15.82
CA VAL A 11 -18.17 -9.27 14.77
C VAL A 11 -18.75 -8.92 13.40
N ILE A 12 -20.07 -8.71 13.30
CA ILE A 12 -20.74 -8.36 12.04
C ILE A 12 -20.21 -7.03 11.51
N LEU A 13 -20.14 -6.00 12.35
CA LEU A 13 -19.61 -4.68 11.97
C LEU A 13 -18.14 -4.75 11.57
N SER A 14 -17.33 -5.54 12.30
CA SER A 14 -15.94 -5.76 11.95
C SER A 14 -15.78 -6.43 10.59
N LEU A 15 -16.55 -7.49 10.31
CA LEU A 15 -16.54 -8.16 9.01
C LEU A 15 -16.95 -7.22 7.89
N LEU A 16 -18.05 -6.48 8.06
CA LEU A 16 -18.50 -5.47 7.09
C LEU A 16 -17.44 -4.41 6.86
N PHE A 17 -16.79 -3.92 7.92
CA PHE A 17 -15.72 -2.94 7.81
C PHE A 17 -14.50 -3.49 7.08
N THR A 18 -14.05 -4.71 7.40
CA THR A 18 -12.93 -5.36 6.69
C THR A 18 -13.25 -5.54 5.20
N ILE A 19 -14.44 -6.04 4.87
CA ILE A 19 -14.85 -6.25 3.46
C ILE A 19 -14.93 -4.91 2.72
N ALA A 20 -15.56 -3.90 3.32
CA ALA A 20 -15.69 -2.58 2.72
C ALA A 20 -14.32 -1.91 2.53
N LEU A 21 -13.42 -2.03 3.52
CA LEU A 21 -12.07 -1.47 3.44
C LEU A 21 -11.24 -2.20 2.38
N LEU A 22 -11.31 -3.53 2.31
CA LEU A 22 -10.63 -4.32 1.28
C LEU A 22 -11.14 -3.93 -0.11
N TYR A 23 -12.46 -3.85 -0.29
CA TYR A 23 -13.08 -3.41 -1.54
C TYR A 23 -12.62 -2.01 -1.92
N ALA A 24 -12.69 -1.04 -1.00
CA ALA A 24 -12.23 0.32 -1.24
C ALA A 24 -10.73 0.39 -1.60
N THR A 25 -9.90 -0.43 -0.95
CA THR A 25 -8.45 -0.50 -1.23
C THR A 25 -8.15 -0.99 -2.64
N LEU A 26 -9.03 -1.79 -3.24
CA LEU A 26 -8.87 -2.28 -4.62
C LEU A 26 -9.56 -1.38 -5.65
N GLU A 27 -10.74 -0.87 -5.31
CA GLU A 27 -11.61 -0.14 -6.25
C GLU A 27 -11.26 1.32 -6.37
N VAL A 28 -10.92 2.00 -5.26
CA VAL A 28 -10.53 3.41 -5.30
C VAL A 28 -9.32 3.60 -6.23
N PRO A 29 -8.25 2.77 -6.13
CA PRO A 29 -7.18 2.84 -7.12
C PRO A 29 -7.66 2.57 -8.55
N ARG A 30 -8.52 1.59 -8.77
CA ARG A 30 -9.02 1.29 -10.12
C ARG A 30 -9.79 2.46 -10.73
N LEU A 31 -10.64 3.12 -9.96
CA LEU A 31 -11.40 4.30 -10.39
C LEU A 31 -10.46 5.47 -10.71
N ILE A 32 -9.52 5.77 -9.80
CA ILE A 32 -8.52 6.83 -10.02
C ILE A 32 -7.68 6.54 -11.27
N HIS A 33 -7.27 5.28 -11.47
CA HIS A 33 -6.56 4.86 -12.67
C HIS A 33 -7.37 5.16 -13.94
N GLY A 34 -8.65 4.77 -13.98
CA GLY A 34 -9.52 5.07 -15.13
C GLY A 34 -9.65 6.57 -15.42
N ILE A 35 -9.72 7.40 -14.39
CA ILE A 35 -9.72 8.87 -14.54
C ILE A 35 -8.39 9.36 -15.14
N LEU A 36 -7.27 8.84 -14.63
CA LEU A 36 -5.93 9.26 -15.05
C LEU A 36 -5.59 8.81 -16.47
N LEU A 37 -6.15 7.69 -16.95
CA LEU A 37 -5.96 7.22 -18.32
C LEU A 37 -6.48 8.19 -19.38
N ASN A 38 -7.44 9.05 -19.04
CA ASN A 38 -7.92 10.10 -19.94
C ASN A 38 -6.84 11.16 -20.24
N HIS A 39 -5.81 11.24 -19.39
CA HIS A 39 -4.74 12.24 -19.51
C HIS A 39 -3.38 11.60 -19.79
N ILE A 40 -3.15 10.37 -19.32
CA ILE A 40 -1.87 9.67 -19.42
C ILE A 40 -2.12 8.28 -20.01
N PRO A 41 -1.71 8.03 -21.25
CA PRO A 41 -1.94 6.74 -21.90
C PRO A 41 -1.19 5.61 -21.18
N ASP A 42 -1.82 4.43 -21.14
CA ASP A 42 -1.18 3.20 -20.71
C ASP A 42 -0.52 2.52 -21.92
N TYR A 43 0.79 2.34 -21.84
CA TYR A 43 1.58 1.71 -22.91
C TYR A 43 1.75 0.21 -22.72
N GLY A 44 1.37 -0.33 -21.55
CA GLY A 44 1.53 -1.74 -21.20
C GLY A 44 2.99 -2.23 -21.19
N PHE A 45 3.17 -3.54 -21.09
CA PHE A 45 4.49 -4.18 -21.20
C PHE A 45 4.87 -4.37 -22.67
N GLY A 46 5.86 -3.63 -23.15
CA GLY A 46 6.45 -3.81 -24.49
C GLY A 46 6.72 -2.53 -25.26
N ASN A 47 5.91 -1.48 -25.06
CA ASN A 47 6.01 -0.22 -25.81
C ASN A 47 6.89 0.81 -25.09
N TRP A 48 8.18 0.49 -24.93
CA TRP A 48 9.13 1.33 -24.17
C TRP A 48 9.46 2.68 -24.81
N GLN A 49 9.46 2.75 -26.15
CA GLN A 49 9.76 3.99 -26.88
C GLN A 49 8.69 5.07 -26.64
N PRO A 50 7.38 4.82 -26.89
CA PRO A 50 6.31 5.79 -26.60
C PRO A 50 6.22 6.17 -25.11
N ALA A 51 6.44 5.20 -24.22
CA ALA A 51 6.45 5.46 -22.78
C ALA A 51 7.58 6.42 -22.39
N ARG A 52 8.76 6.29 -23.00
CA ARG A 52 9.89 7.19 -22.75
C ARG A 52 9.67 8.58 -23.31
N GLU A 53 9.04 8.71 -24.47
CA GLU A 53 8.65 10.00 -25.04
C GLU A 53 7.66 10.73 -24.15
N THR A 54 6.64 10.02 -23.65
CA THR A 54 5.67 10.57 -22.69
C THR A 54 6.34 10.98 -21.38
N LEU A 55 7.28 10.17 -20.88
CA LEU A 55 8.04 10.52 -19.69
C LEU A 55 8.85 11.80 -19.89
N ASN A 56 9.51 11.96 -21.05
CA ASN A 56 10.26 13.17 -21.38
C ASN A 56 9.34 14.39 -21.49
N TYR A 57 8.13 14.22 -22.04
CA TYR A 57 7.11 15.28 -22.10
C TYR A 57 6.60 15.68 -20.71
N LEU A 58 6.39 14.70 -19.82
CA LEU A 58 5.91 14.94 -18.46
C LEU A 58 7.02 15.45 -17.51
N ARG A 59 8.29 15.18 -17.82
CA ARG A 59 9.43 15.52 -16.96
C ARG A 59 9.41 16.97 -16.46
N PRO A 60 9.21 18.02 -17.28
CA PRO A 60 9.08 19.40 -16.80
C PRO A 60 7.97 19.59 -15.76
N ILE A 61 6.83 18.93 -15.94
CA ILE A 61 5.72 18.95 -14.97
C ILE A 61 6.16 18.32 -13.64
N GLY A 62 6.99 17.28 -13.67
CA GLY A 62 7.64 16.71 -12.49
C GLY A 62 8.48 17.72 -11.70
N TYR A 63 9.30 18.52 -12.40
CA TYR A 63 10.10 19.58 -11.74
C TYR A 63 9.21 20.68 -11.15
N VAL A 64 8.23 21.17 -11.92
CA VAL A 64 7.32 22.22 -11.46
C VAL A 64 6.49 21.76 -10.27
N SER A 65 5.96 20.53 -10.32
CA SER A 65 5.19 19.97 -9.22
C SER A 65 6.03 19.78 -7.96
N LEU A 66 7.27 19.30 -8.06
CA LEU A 66 8.15 19.15 -6.90
C LEU A 66 8.46 20.50 -6.25
N LEU A 67 8.79 21.52 -7.06
CA LEU A 67 9.01 22.88 -6.58
C LEU A 67 7.77 23.47 -5.92
N ALA A 68 6.59 23.26 -6.51
CA ALA A 68 5.31 23.70 -5.94
C ALA A 68 5.04 23.04 -4.58
N VAL A 69 5.28 21.73 -4.46
CA VAL A 69 5.11 20.99 -3.19
C VAL A 69 6.09 21.50 -2.13
N ILE A 70 7.36 21.66 -2.46
CA ILE A 70 8.36 22.23 -1.54
C ILE A 70 7.95 23.65 -1.13
N GLY A 71 7.52 24.46 -2.09
CA GLY A 71 7.03 25.82 -1.87
C GLY A 71 5.83 25.86 -0.91
N LEU A 72 4.86 24.95 -1.08
CA LEU A 72 3.70 24.81 -0.17
C LEU A 72 4.14 24.46 1.25
N ILE A 73 5.07 23.52 1.40
CA ILE A 73 5.60 23.11 2.71
C ILE A 73 6.29 24.30 3.39
N VAL A 74 7.24 24.94 2.70
CA VAL A 74 8.01 26.08 3.23
C VAL A 74 7.08 27.25 3.56
N THR A 75 6.15 27.59 2.67
CA THR A 75 5.17 28.67 2.89
C THR A 75 4.26 28.35 4.08
N GLY A 76 3.83 27.09 4.23
CA GLY A 76 3.03 26.66 5.38
C GLY A 76 3.76 26.84 6.71
N PHE A 77 5.07 26.56 6.74
CA PHE A 77 5.90 26.81 7.92
C PHE A 77 6.09 28.31 8.18
N ILE A 78 6.38 29.11 7.16
CA ILE A 78 6.57 30.58 7.30
C ILE A 78 5.30 31.25 7.84
N ILE A 79 4.14 30.93 7.26
CA ILE A 79 2.85 31.51 7.63
C ILE A 79 2.29 30.89 8.93
N LYS A 80 2.95 29.84 9.47
CA LYS A 80 2.48 29.04 10.62
C LYS A 80 1.05 28.49 10.43
N ARG A 81 0.63 28.28 9.19
CA ARG A 81 -0.64 27.66 8.83
C ARG A 81 -0.40 26.19 8.51
N SER A 82 -0.80 25.33 9.46
CA SER A 82 -0.66 23.88 9.36
C SER A 82 -1.29 23.29 8.09
N GLY A 83 -2.35 23.89 7.55
CA GLY A 83 -3.03 23.42 6.34
C GLY A 83 -2.12 23.34 5.11
N PHE A 84 -1.30 24.36 4.84
CA PHE A 84 -0.41 24.35 3.67
C PHE A 84 0.75 23.35 3.82
N ALA A 85 1.33 23.27 5.02
CA ALA A 85 2.36 22.29 5.33
C ALA A 85 1.81 20.85 5.25
N LEU A 86 0.56 20.64 5.70
CA LEU A 86 -0.13 19.36 5.60
C LEU A 86 -0.39 18.97 4.14
N LEU A 87 -0.96 19.88 3.34
CA LEU A 87 -1.21 19.63 1.91
C LEU A 87 0.07 19.29 1.16
N GLY A 88 1.15 20.06 1.40
CA GLY A 88 2.45 19.78 0.82
C GLY A 88 3.02 18.43 1.26
N SER A 89 2.92 18.08 2.55
CA SER A 89 3.37 16.79 3.07
C SER A 89 2.60 15.61 2.46
N VAL A 90 1.27 15.73 2.36
CA VAL A 90 0.42 14.71 1.72
C VAL A 90 0.79 14.56 0.25
N ALA A 91 0.95 15.67 -0.48
CA ALA A 91 1.37 15.65 -1.88
C ALA A 91 2.76 15.01 -2.05
N PHE A 92 3.69 15.25 -1.13
CA PHE A 92 5.02 14.65 -1.14
C PHE A 92 5.01 13.13 -0.92
N HIS A 93 4.00 12.58 -0.23
CA HIS A 93 3.81 11.14 -0.04
C HIS A 93 3.04 10.46 -1.18
N LEU A 94 2.39 11.24 -2.04
CA LEU A 94 1.59 10.73 -3.16
C LEU A 94 2.39 9.81 -4.12
N PRO A 95 3.67 10.09 -4.44
CA PRO A 95 4.51 9.17 -5.21
C PRO A 95 4.75 7.82 -4.53
N THR A 96 4.84 7.77 -3.20
CA THR A 96 5.01 6.50 -2.45
C THR A 96 3.80 5.62 -2.65
N PHE A 97 2.60 6.19 -2.50
CA PHE A 97 1.35 5.51 -2.81
C PHE A 97 1.27 5.12 -4.30
N GLY A 98 1.61 6.02 -5.20
CA GLY A 98 1.64 5.77 -6.64
C GLY A 98 2.59 4.63 -7.03
N HIS A 99 3.74 4.54 -6.36
CA HIS A 99 4.70 3.46 -6.55
C HIS A 99 4.15 2.13 -6.07
N PHE A 100 3.60 2.08 -4.86
CA PHE A 100 2.94 0.89 -4.32
C PHE A 100 1.82 0.40 -5.25
N ALA A 101 0.90 1.28 -5.63
CA ALA A 101 -0.26 0.93 -6.45
C ALA A 101 0.13 0.51 -7.88
N PHE A 102 1.16 1.14 -8.46
CA PHE A 102 1.71 0.69 -9.74
C PHE A 102 2.33 -0.71 -9.65
N THR A 103 3.07 -1.01 -8.59
CA THR A 103 3.70 -2.33 -8.43
C THR A 103 2.73 -3.45 -8.05
N MET A 104 1.67 -3.14 -7.31
CA MET A 104 0.73 -4.15 -6.81
C MET A 104 -0.45 -4.39 -7.76
N PHE A 105 -0.92 -3.34 -8.44
CA PHE A 105 -2.12 -3.42 -9.27
C PHE A 105 -1.82 -3.20 -10.76
N PHE A 106 -0.56 -2.94 -11.13
CA PHE A 106 -0.13 -2.64 -12.51
C PHE A 106 -0.88 -1.45 -13.15
N LEU A 107 -1.40 -0.54 -12.33
CA LEU A 107 -2.20 0.59 -12.78
C LEU A 107 -1.30 1.75 -13.23
N ALA A 108 -0.94 1.78 -14.52
CA ALA A 108 -0.05 2.82 -15.09
C ALA A 108 -0.56 4.24 -14.82
N GLY A 109 -1.89 4.45 -14.93
CA GLY A 109 -2.55 5.70 -14.58
C GLY A 109 -2.17 6.22 -13.18
N ILE A 110 -2.28 5.40 -12.13
CA ILE A 110 -1.83 5.80 -10.77
C ILE A 110 -0.31 5.89 -10.65
N GLY A 111 0.42 5.09 -11.43
CA GLY A 111 1.86 5.19 -11.54
C GLY A 111 2.36 6.59 -11.95
N SER A 112 1.51 7.40 -12.60
CA SER A 112 1.81 8.80 -12.91
C SER A 112 1.96 9.70 -11.68
N LEU A 113 1.38 9.34 -10.54
CA LEU A 113 1.55 10.11 -9.30
C LEU A 113 3.02 10.17 -8.84
N ARG A 114 3.86 9.26 -9.35
CA ARG A 114 5.32 9.27 -9.16
C ARG A 114 6.04 10.38 -9.91
N LEU A 115 5.33 11.14 -10.75
CA LEU A 115 5.90 12.23 -11.53
C LEU A 115 6.68 13.23 -10.66
N LEU A 116 6.21 13.46 -9.44
CA LEU A 116 6.88 14.31 -8.44
C LEU A 116 8.30 13.83 -8.08
N TRP A 117 8.59 12.53 -8.22
CA TRP A 117 9.90 11.94 -7.94
C TRP A 117 10.84 11.93 -9.14
N ILE A 118 10.38 12.26 -10.35
CA ILE A 118 11.27 12.30 -11.54
C ILE A 118 12.50 13.18 -11.31
N PRO A 119 12.38 14.42 -10.76
CA PRO A 119 13.56 15.24 -10.52
C PRO A 119 14.58 14.57 -9.58
N LEU A 120 14.12 13.84 -8.57
CA LEU A 120 14.99 13.12 -7.64
C LEU A 120 15.69 11.93 -8.33
N LEU A 121 14.97 11.24 -9.21
CA LEU A 121 15.50 10.13 -10.01
C LEU A 121 16.50 10.59 -11.07
N ASP A 122 16.30 11.77 -11.65
CA ASP A 122 17.23 12.38 -12.60
C ASP A 122 18.55 12.79 -11.92
N ILE A 123 18.51 13.23 -10.65
CA ILE A 123 19.72 13.51 -9.84
C ILE A 123 20.48 12.22 -9.56
N SER A 124 19.79 11.19 -9.05
CA SER A 124 20.38 9.87 -8.90
C SER A 124 19.31 8.78 -8.79
N PRO A 125 19.39 7.72 -9.61
CA PRO A 125 18.46 6.60 -9.55
C PRO A 125 18.62 5.74 -8.28
N VAL A 126 19.67 5.99 -7.48
CA VAL A 126 19.96 5.26 -6.25
C VAL A 126 19.30 5.92 -5.03
N ILE A 127 18.91 7.19 -5.10
CA ILE A 127 18.31 7.92 -3.97
C ILE A 127 17.05 7.22 -3.44
N LEU A 128 16.19 6.69 -4.32
CA LEU A 128 15.00 5.95 -3.89
C LEU A 128 15.29 4.52 -3.43
N LYS A 129 16.51 4.02 -3.63
CA LYS A 129 16.95 2.67 -3.26
C LYS A 129 17.58 2.60 -1.87
N LEU A 130 17.72 3.72 -1.17
CA LEU A 130 18.32 3.80 0.17
C LEU A 130 17.58 2.92 1.20
N GLY A 131 16.28 2.66 0.98
CA GLY A 131 15.45 1.81 1.84
C GLY A 131 15.54 0.30 1.56
N HIS A 132 16.37 -0.17 0.61
CA HIS A 132 16.43 -1.59 0.24
C HIS A 132 16.81 -2.53 1.40
N ILE A 133 17.42 -2.01 2.47
CA ILE A 133 17.66 -2.79 3.69
C ILE A 133 16.37 -3.36 4.30
N ALA A 134 15.22 -2.70 4.09
CA ALA A 134 13.91 -3.19 4.53
C ALA A 134 13.51 -4.52 3.85
N LEU A 135 14.13 -4.87 2.72
CA LEU A 135 13.91 -6.15 2.04
C LEU A 135 14.70 -7.30 2.68
N LEU A 136 15.59 -7.02 3.63
CA LEU A 136 16.47 -8.04 4.22
C LEU A 136 15.69 -9.17 4.92
N PRO A 137 14.63 -8.93 5.73
CA PRO A 137 13.83 -10.01 6.29
C PRO A 137 13.18 -10.89 5.21
N TYR A 138 12.68 -10.28 4.14
CA TYR A 138 12.15 -11.01 2.99
C TYR A 138 13.23 -11.86 2.33
N LEU A 139 14.42 -11.32 2.07
CA LEU A 139 15.53 -12.06 1.46
C LEU A 139 15.99 -13.23 2.32
N LEU A 140 16.06 -13.06 3.65
CA LEU A 140 16.43 -14.11 4.59
C LEU A 140 15.44 -15.28 4.60
N ILE A 141 14.15 -15.02 4.35
CA ILE A 141 13.11 -16.07 4.28
C ILE A 141 13.05 -16.66 2.87
N ALA A 142 13.06 -15.81 1.84
CA ALA A 142 12.86 -16.19 0.45
C ALA A 142 14.01 -17.06 -0.09
N LEU A 143 15.26 -16.78 0.28
CA LEU A 143 16.41 -17.56 -0.18
C LEU A 143 16.34 -19.05 0.24
N PRO A 144 16.28 -19.40 1.54
CA PRO A 144 16.15 -20.79 1.95
C PRO A 144 14.85 -21.43 1.47
N ALA A 145 13.73 -20.68 1.47
CA ALA A 145 12.47 -21.19 0.93
C ALA A 145 12.59 -21.55 -0.56
N SER A 146 13.26 -20.73 -1.36
CA SER A 146 13.46 -21.00 -2.79
C SER A 146 14.33 -22.24 -3.05
N LEU A 147 15.32 -22.51 -2.19
CA LEU A 147 16.19 -23.68 -2.29
C LEU A 147 15.42 -24.97 -1.96
N ILE A 148 14.69 -24.98 -0.84
CA ILE A 148 13.86 -26.13 -0.43
C ILE A 148 12.77 -26.40 -1.47
N MET A 149 12.15 -25.35 -2.03
CA MET A 149 11.07 -25.51 -3.00
C MET A 149 11.54 -25.91 -4.40
N LYS A 150 12.78 -25.56 -4.80
CA LYS A 150 13.37 -26.05 -6.04
C LYS A 150 13.53 -27.58 -6.02
N GLU A 151 13.89 -28.15 -4.89
CA GLU A 151 13.94 -29.60 -4.72
C GLU A 151 12.54 -30.22 -4.74
N LEU A 152 11.56 -29.63 -4.04
CA LEU A 152 10.18 -30.14 -3.99
C LEU A 152 9.45 -30.08 -5.35
N MET A 153 9.63 -29.00 -6.11
CA MET A 153 9.03 -28.81 -7.44
C MET A 153 9.62 -29.72 -8.53
N SER A 154 10.84 -30.25 -8.32
CA SER A 154 11.42 -31.24 -9.23
C SER A 154 10.64 -32.56 -9.23
N THR A 155 9.90 -32.84 -8.15
CA THR A 155 9.17 -34.09 -7.93
C THR A 155 7.70 -34.00 -8.33
N ILE A 156 7.11 -32.80 -8.35
CA ILE A 156 5.70 -32.57 -8.61
C ILE A 156 5.58 -31.71 -9.87
N HIS A 157 5.26 -32.31 -11.02
CA HIS A 157 4.95 -31.62 -12.28
C HIS A 157 3.61 -30.85 -12.20
N LEU A 158 3.49 -29.91 -11.25
CA LEU A 158 2.34 -29.04 -11.13
C LEU A 158 2.60 -27.76 -11.92
N SER A 159 2.19 -27.74 -13.19
CA SER A 159 2.12 -26.52 -13.99
C SER A 159 0.80 -25.81 -13.73
N LEU A 160 0.71 -25.13 -12.58
CA LEU A 160 -0.39 -24.20 -12.27
C LEU A 160 0.19 -22.82 -11.99
N LEU A 161 0.67 -22.18 -13.06
CA LEU A 161 0.80 -20.74 -13.31
C LEU A 161 1.46 -19.78 -12.29
N GLU A 162 1.53 -20.02 -10.98
CA GLU A 162 2.31 -19.23 -10.02
C GLU A 162 2.76 -20.13 -8.86
N GLY A 163 4.06 -20.20 -8.59
CA GLY A 163 4.64 -21.17 -7.65
C GLY A 163 4.17 -21.05 -6.18
N PRO A 164 4.74 -21.86 -5.26
CA PRO A 164 4.38 -21.86 -3.82
C PRO A 164 4.45 -20.50 -3.12
N ALA A 165 5.17 -19.52 -3.69
CA ALA A 165 5.19 -18.14 -3.23
C ALA A 165 3.81 -17.45 -3.30
N ALA A 166 2.99 -17.75 -4.31
CA ALA A 166 1.64 -17.21 -4.42
C ALA A 166 0.73 -17.75 -3.30
N LEU A 167 0.81 -19.06 -3.00
CA LEU A 167 0.09 -19.68 -1.89
C LEU A 167 0.50 -19.06 -0.55
N ILE A 168 1.81 -18.91 -0.32
CA ILE A 168 2.33 -18.27 0.90
C ILE A 168 1.82 -16.82 1.00
N SER A 169 1.82 -16.08 -0.10
CA SER A 169 1.31 -14.70 -0.15
C SER A 169 -0.17 -14.64 0.19
N LEU A 170 -0.99 -15.54 -0.38
CA LEU A 170 -2.40 -15.69 -0.04
C LEU A 170 -2.59 -16.00 1.45
N MET A 171 -1.81 -16.93 2.02
CA MET A 171 -1.86 -17.25 3.45
C MET A 171 -1.56 -16.02 4.31
N PHE A 172 -0.54 -15.24 3.98
CA PHE A 172 -0.23 -13.98 4.70
C PHE A 172 -1.34 -12.93 4.55
N MET A 173 -1.91 -12.78 3.36
CA MET A 173 -3.04 -11.86 3.14
C MET A 173 -4.26 -12.26 3.98
N PHE A 174 -4.64 -13.54 3.97
CA PHE A 174 -5.76 -14.04 4.77
C PHE A 174 -5.48 -13.92 6.27
N ALA A 175 -4.27 -14.24 6.72
CA ALA A 175 -3.87 -14.07 8.12
C ALA A 175 -3.95 -12.60 8.55
N GLY A 176 -3.48 -11.67 7.72
CA GLY A 176 -3.57 -10.23 7.96
C GLY A 176 -5.02 -9.75 8.05
N LEU A 177 -5.89 -10.15 7.12
CA LEU A 177 -7.32 -9.83 7.14
C LEU A 177 -8.02 -10.42 8.37
N LEU A 178 -7.66 -11.64 8.78
CA LEU A 178 -8.19 -12.27 9.97
C LEU A 178 -7.78 -11.51 11.23
N ILE A 179 -6.48 -11.21 11.38
CA ILE A 179 -5.94 -10.41 12.49
C ILE A 179 -6.66 -9.06 12.55
N PHE A 180 -6.75 -8.35 11.42
CA PHE A 180 -7.43 -7.07 11.34
C PHE A 180 -8.90 -7.15 11.77
N THR A 181 -9.62 -8.18 11.30
CA THR A 181 -11.03 -8.40 11.65
C THR A 181 -11.20 -8.74 13.13
N LEU A 182 -10.34 -9.60 13.69
CA LEU A 182 -10.39 -9.94 15.12
C LEU A 182 -10.03 -8.74 15.99
N SER A 183 -9.04 -7.95 15.60
CA SER A 183 -8.63 -6.70 16.26
C SER A 183 -9.77 -5.69 16.28
N THR A 184 -10.40 -5.45 15.13
CA THR A 184 -11.52 -4.52 15.02
C THR A 184 -12.75 -4.99 15.81
N ALA A 185 -13.05 -6.30 15.78
CA ALA A 185 -14.14 -6.87 16.57
C ALA A 185 -13.88 -6.72 18.09
N THR A 186 -12.65 -7.02 18.53
CA THR A 186 -12.23 -6.84 19.94
C THR A 186 -12.36 -5.39 20.37
N TRP A 187 -11.95 -4.46 19.50
CA TRP A 187 -12.03 -3.04 19.74
C TRP A 187 -13.49 -2.57 19.88
N LEU A 188 -14.33 -2.86 18.89
CA LEU A 188 -15.75 -2.50 18.87
C LEU A 188 -16.48 -3.06 20.09
N TYR A 189 -16.25 -4.33 20.42
CA TYR A 189 -16.83 -4.96 21.59
C TYR A 189 -16.45 -4.22 22.88
N GLY A 190 -15.19 -3.80 23.01
CA GLY A 190 -14.74 -3.00 24.16
C GLY A 190 -15.38 -1.64 24.25
N ARG A 191 -15.58 -0.98 23.10
CA ARG A 191 -16.29 0.29 23.02
C ARG A 191 -17.77 0.14 23.41
N PHE A 192 -18.44 -0.93 22.95
CA PHE A 192 -19.84 -1.21 23.33
C PHE A 192 -19.99 -1.48 24.83
N LYS A 193 -18.98 -2.09 25.46
CA LYS A 193 -18.92 -2.30 26.90
C LYS A 193 -18.48 -1.07 27.71
N GLY A 194 -18.12 0.04 27.07
CA GLY A 194 -17.66 1.25 27.74
C GLY A 194 -16.26 1.13 28.35
N HIS A 195 -15.45 0.15 27.93
CA HIS A 195 -14.07 0.03 28.38
C HIS A 195 -13.24 1.20 27.85
N LYS A 196 -12.52 1.89 28.76
CA LYS A 196 -11.60 2.98 28.40
C LYS A 196 -10.33 2.47 27.73
N LEU A 197 -9.84 1.32 28.19
CA LEU A 197 -8.65 0.64 27.69
C LEU A 197 -9.00 -0.82 27.42
N ILE A 198 -8.54 -1.33 26.29
CA ILE A 198 -8.81 -2.69 25.81
C ILE A 198 -7.50 -3.48 25.95
N ASP A 199 -7.48 -4.43 26.88
CA ASP A 199 -6.32 -5.22 27.29
C ASP A 199 -6.57 -6.73 27.22
N TYR A 200 -7.61 -7.14 26.49
CA TYR A 200 -8.02 -8.53 26.37
C TYR A 200 -7.94 -9.03 24.92
N TRP A 201 -7.97 -10.36 24.77
CA TRP A 201 -7.84 -11.06 23.49
C TRP A 201 -6.59 -10.64 22.71
N ILE A 202 -6.72 -10.28 21.44
CA ILE A 202 -5.58 -9.94 20.58
C ILE A 202 -4.83 -8.68 21.04
N TYR A 203 -5.49 -7.81 21.82
CA TYR A 203 -4.86 -6.64 22.45
C TYR A 203 -3.90 -6.99 23.59
N LYS A 204 -3.86 -8.25 24.04
CA LYS A 204 -2.80 -8.73 24.97
C LYS A 204 -1.44 -8.85 24.29
N MET A 205 -1.42 -9.01 22.96
CA MET A 205 -0.20 -9.25 22.18
C MET A 205 0.37 -7.96 21.60
N SER A 206 -0.49 -7.01 21.22
CA SER A 206 -0.10 -5.70 20.68
C SER A 206 -1.08 -4.63 21.13
N ARG A 207 -0.61 -3.40 21.30
CA ARG A 207 -1.47 -2.24 21.64
C ARG A 207 -2.36 -1.79 20.49
N HIS A 208 -1.95 -2.08 19.26
CA HIS A 208 -2.69 -1.72 18.06
C HIS A 208 -2.66 -2.85 17.03
N PRO A 209 -3.29 -4.01 17.32
CA PRO A 209 -3.20 -5.19 16.46
C PRO A 209 -3.99 -5.05 15.13
N GLN A 210 -4.67 -3.92 14.91
CA GLN A 210 -5.29 -3.54 13.64
C GLN A 210 -4.36 -2.77 12.69
N TYR A 211 -3.19 -2.32 13.16
CA TYR A 211 -2.14 -1.71 12.33
C TYR A 211 -1.05 -2.74 12.05
#